data_AF-A0A382YHE1-F1
#
_entry.id   AF-A0A382YHE1-F1
#
_cell.length_a   1.000
_cell.length_b   1.000
_cell.length_c   1.000
_cell.angle_alpha   90.00
_cell.angle_beta   90.00
_cell.angle_gamma   90.00
#
_symmetry.space_group_name_H-M   'P 1'
#
loop_
_entity.id
_entity.type
_entity.pdbx_description
1 polymer ?
#
loop_
_entity_poly.entity_id
_entity_poly.type
_entity_poly.pdbx_seq_one_letter_code
_entity_poly.pdbx_strand_id
1 'polypeptide(L)'
;MTSLSRVTGLVRDIAFAQVLGSGLLADAFFVAFRIPNFFRRIFAEGAFSVAFVPVYSEYETQGGEARAKAFLDLMFGRLCLILLA
;
A
#
# COMPACT_ATOMS: atom_id res chain seq x y z
N MET A 1 7.24 -10.92 -8.87
CA MET A 1 7.83 -11.48 -7.63
C MET A 1 9.24 -11.99 -7.92
N THR A 2 10.27 -11.37 -7.36
CA THR A 2 11.68 -11.82 -7.51
C THR A 2 12.05 -12.81 -6.40
N SER A 3 13.09 -13.64 -6.59
CA SER A 3 13.53 -14.64 -5.59
C SER A 3 13.83 -14.02 -4.22
N LEU A 4 14.32 -12.78 -4.20
CA LEU A 4 14.56 -12.00 -2.99
C LEU A 4 13.27 -11.75 -2.19
N SER A 5 12.15 -11.49 -2.87
CA SER A 5 10.84 -11.31 -2.23
C SER A 5 10.32 -12.60 -1.58
N ARG A 6 10.68 -13.77 -2.12
CA ARG A 6 10.31 -15.07 -1.53
C ARG A 6 11.09 -15.35 -0.25
N VAL A 7 12.40 -15.11 -0.27
CA VAL A 7 13.26 -15.33 0.91
C VAL A 7 12.88 -14.38 2.05
N THR A 8 12.67 -13.10 1.75
CA THR A 8 12.24 -12.10 2.75
C THR A 8 10.86 -12.42 3.33
N GLY A 9 9.94 -12.93 2.51
CA GLY A 9 8.65 -13.45 2.98
C GLY A 9 8.80 -14.63 3.93
N LEU A 10 9.65 -15.61 3.60
CA LEU A 10 9.89 -16.78 4.44
C LEU A 10 10.50 -16.40 5.81
N VAL A 11 11.48 -15.50 5.83
CA VAL A 11 12.10 -15.02 7.07
C VAL A 11 11.07 -14.32 7.96
N ARG A 12 10.20 -13.48 7.38
CA ARG A 12 9.09 -12.87 8.11
C ARG A 12 8.20 -13.94 8.73
N ASP A 13 7.75 -14.92 7.94
CA ASP A 13 6.79 -15.91 8.42
C ASP A 13 7.38 -16.76 9.58
N ILE A 14 8.68 -17.09 9.51
CA ILE A 14 9.41 -17.74 10.61
C ILE A 14 9.47 -16.84 11.86
N ALA A 15 9.79 -15.55 11.70
CA ALA A 15 9.85 -14.61 12.81
C ALA A 15 8.48 -14.43 13.50
N PHE A 16 7.40 -14.31 12.70
CA PHE A 16 6.04 -14.23 13.22
C PHE A 16 5.66 -15.50 14.00
N ALA A 17 5.99 -16.69 13.49
CA ALA A 17 5.74 -17.95 14.18
C ALA A 17 6.51 -18.06 15.51
N GLN A 18 7.73 -17.52 15.60
CA GLN A 18 8.53 -17.52 16.83
C GLN A 18 8.03 -16.50 17.86
N VAL A 19 7.56 -15.32 17.43
CA VAL A 19 7.13 -14.24 18.33
C VAL A 19 5.68 -14.38 18.80
N LEU A 20 4.76 -14.73 17.89
CA LEU A 20 3.32 -14.84 18.19
C LEU A 20 2.88 -16.28 18.47
N GLY A 21 3.67 -17.28 18.09
CA GLY A 21 3.29 -18.69 18.17
C GLY A 21 2.14 -19.06 17.21
N SER A 22 1.50 -20.20 17.48
CA SER A 22 0.32 -20.69 16.73
C SER A 22 -0.97 -20.61 17.54
N GLY A 23 -1.14 -19.53 18.33
CA GLY A 23 -2.26 -19.38 19.26
C GLY A 23 -3.28 -18.32 18.85
N LEU A 24 -4.29 -18.12 19.70
CA LEU A 24 -5.39 -17.18 19.49
C LEU A 24 -4.93 -15.74 19.16
N LEU A 25 -3.77 -15.33 19.69
CA LEU A 25 -3.17 -14.02 19.42
C LEU A 25 -2.67 -13.88 17.98
N ALA A 26 -2.10 -14.94 17.41
CA ALA A 26 -1.64 -14.95 16.02
C ALA A 26 -2.85 -14.84 15.07
N ASP A 27 -3.91 -15.61 15.34
CA ASP A 27 -5.15 -15.56 14.56
C ASP A 27 -5.80 -14.16 14.60
N ALA A 28 -5.90 -13.58 15.79
CA ALA A 28 -6.43 -12.22 15.96
C ALA A 28 -5.58 -11.18 15.20
N PHE A 29 -4.25 -11.30 15.26
CA PHE A 29 -3.34 -10.44 14.51
C PHE A 29 -3.56 -10.56 12.99
N PHE A 30 -3.63 -11.78 12.44
CA PHE A 30 -3.82 -11.97 11.00
C PHE A 30 -5.20 -11.50 10.51
N VAL A 31 -6.25 -11.64 11.34
CA VAL A 31 -7.57 -11.09 11.04
C VAL A 31 -7.52 -9.57 11.02
N ALA A 32 -6.95 -8.94 12.05
CA ALA A 32 -6.79 -7.49 12.11
C ALA A 32 -5.97 -6.96 10.92
N PHE A 33 -4.87 -7.64 10.58
CA PHE A 33 -3.99 -7.27 9.47
C PHE A 33 -4.62 -7.44 8.07
N ARG A 34 -5.73 -8.17 7.97
CA ARG A 34 -6.48 -8.32 6.70
C ARG A 34 -7.18 -7.04 6.29
N ILE A 35 -7.63 -6.22 7.25
CA ILE A 35 -8.33 -4.95 7.00
C ILE A 35 -7.44 -3.96 6.22
N PRO A 36 -6.25 -3.57 6.70
CA PRO A 36 -5.38 -2.68 5.95
C PRO A 36 -4.89 -3.31 4.63
N ASN A 37 -4.65 -4.63 4.59
CA ASN A 37 -4.30 -5.30 3.34
C ASN A 37 -5.40 -5.23 2.29
N PHE A 38 -6.66 -5.29 2.70
CA PHE A 38 -7.80 -5.16 1.79
C PHE A 38 -7.86 -3.76 1.17
N PHE A 39 -7.68 -2.71 1.98
CA PHE A 39 -7.56 -1.34 1.48
C PHE A 39 -6.37 -1.16 0.54
N ARG A 40 -5.19 -1.68 0.92
CA ARG A 40 -4.01 -1.70 0.03
C ARG A 40 -4.33 -2.39 -1.29
N ARG A 41 -5.10 -3.48 -1.27
CA ARG A 41 -5.49 -4.23 -2.47
C ARG A 41 -6.35 -3.38 -3.41
N ILE A 42 -7.38 -2.73 -2.89
CA ILE A 42 -8.30 -1.87 -3.66
C ILE A 42 -7.57 -0.65 -4.21
N PHE A 43 -6.80 0.04 -3.36
CA PHE A 43 -6.20 1.31 -3.71
C PHE A 43 -4.84 1.20 -4.38
N ALA A 44 -4.07 0.12 -4.24
CA ALA A 44 -2.69 0.08 -4.73
C ALA A 44 -2.42 -0.98 -5.82
N GLU A 45 -3.26 -2.02 -5.98
CA GLU A 45 -2.95 -3.11 -6.93
C GLU A 45 -3.33 -2.81 -8.39
N GLY A 46 -3.95 -1.66 -8.70
CA GLY A 46 -4.07 -1.19 -10.09
C GLY A 46 -5.15 -0.15 -10.34
N ALA A 47 -6.23 -0.14 -9.55
CA ALA A 47 -7.34 0.81 -9.75
C ALA A 47 -6.88 2.27 -9.60
N PHE A 48 -5.96 2.54 -8.68
CA PHE A 48 -5.39 3.86 -8.53
C PHE A 48 -4.57 4.29 -9.73
N SER A 49 -3.64 3.47 -10.24
CA SER A 49 -2.85 3.84 -11.42
C SER A 49 -3.71 4.11 -12.65
N VAL A 50 -4.81 3.36 -12.84
CA VAL A 50 -5.76 3.55 -13.94
C VAL A 50 -6.45 4.93 -13.88
N ALA A 51 -6.82 5.41 -12.68
CA ALA A 51 -7.44 6.72 -12.51
C ALA A 51 -6.44 7.87 -12.35
N PHE A 52 -5.29 7.61 -11.73
CA PHE A 52 -4.29 8.60 -11.35
C PHE A 52 -3.46 9.06 -12.54
N VAL A 53 -2.95 8.13 -13.36
CA VAL A 53 -2.06 8.46 -14.49
C VAL A 53 -2.70 9.44 -15.49
N PRO A 54 -3.95 9.22 -15.97
CA PRO A 54 -4.56 10.17 -16.92
C PRO A 54 -4.80 11.55 -16.30
N VAL A 55 -5.25 11.61 -15.03
CA VAL A 55 -5.47 12.89 -14.34
C VAL A 55 -4.15 13.62 -14.11
N TYR A 56 -3.10 12.92 -13.66
CA TYR A 56 -1.77 13.51 -13.50
C TYR A 56 -1.24 14.08 -14.82
N SER A 57 -1.37 13.33 -15.92
CA SER A 57 -0.95 13.77 -17.26
C SER A 57 -1.74 14.99 -17.75
N GLU A 58 -3.03 15.09 -17.41
CA GLU A 58 -3.83 16.29 -17.68
C GLU A 58 -3.32 17.52 -16.92
N TYR A 59 -3.02 17.37 -15.62
CA TYR A 59 -2.45 18.45 -14.80
C TYR A 59 -1.07 18.89 -15.27
N GLU A 60 -0.24 17.94 -15.72
CA GLU A 60 1.09 18.21 -16.27
C GLU A 60 1.00 19.02 -17.57
N THR A 61 0.11 18.61 -18.48
CA THR A 61 -0.04 19.24 -19.81
C THR A 61 -0.75 20.59 -19.77
N GLN A 62 -1.78 20.77 -18.94
CA GLN A 62 -2.56 22.03 -18.88
C GLN A 62 -2.02 23.04 -17.86
N GLY A 63 -1.32 22.55 -16.84
CA GLY A 63 -0.98 23.32 -15.63
C GLY A 63 0.51 23.52 -15.37
N GLY A 64 1.37 22.84 -16.13
CA GLY A 64 2.80 22.78 -15.90
C GLY A 64 3.18 21.95 -14.66
N GLU A 65 4.49 21.74 -14.51
CA GLU A 65 5.08 20.87 -13.48
C GLU A 65 4.67 21.24 -12.04
N ALA A 66 4.50 22.54 -11.76
CA ALA A 66 4.11 23.03 -10.44
C ALA A 66 2.71 22.56 -10.00
N ARG A 67 1.73 22.52 -10.91
CA ARG A 67 0.37 22.04 -10.58
C ARG A 67 0.32 20.52 -10.47
N ALA A 68 1.05 19.81 -11.33
CA ALA A 68 1.18 18.36 -11.24
C ALA A 68 1.82 17.92 -9.91
N LYS A 69 2.86 18.62 -9.47
CA LYS A 69 3.51 18.38 -8.17
C LYS A 69 2.58 18.66 -6.99
N ALA A 70 1.85 19.77 -6.99
CA ALA A 70 0.88 20.07 -5.95
C ALA A 70 -0.24 19.01 -5.86
N PHE A 71 -0.72 18.53 -7.01
CA PHE A 71 -1.69 17.43 -7.06
C PHE A 71 -1.10 16.13 -6.49
N LEU A 72 0.13 15.78 -6.87
CA LEU A 72 0.84 14.61 -6.36
C LEU A 72 0.99 14.69 -4.82
N ASP A 73 1.43 15.82 -4.28
CA ASP A 73 1.62 16.02 -2.85
C ASP A 73 0.31 15.84 -2.06
N LEU A 74 -0.81 16.38 -2.59
CA LEU A 74 -2.14 16.22 -1.99
C LEU A 74 -2.63 14.77 -2.03
N MET A 75 -2.42 14.09 -3.16
CA MET A 75 -2.80 12.68 -3.32
C MET A 75 -1.99 11.79 -2.39
N PHE A 76 -0.68 12.00 -2.33
CA PHE A 76 0.23 11.23 -1.46
C PHE A 76 -0.13 11.43 0.01
N GLY A 77 -0.36 12.68 0.44
CA GLY A 77 -0.77 12.99 1.81
C GLY A 77 -2.08 12.31 2.21
N ARG A 78 -3.09 12.32 1.33
CA ARG A 78 -4.39 11.65 1.58
C ARG A 78 -4.26 10.14 1.64
N LEU A 79 -3.49 9.53 0.73
CA LEU A 79 -3.26 8.09 0.71
C LEU A 79 -2.52 7.62 1.96
N CYS A 80 -1.48 8.34 2.37
CA CYS A 80 -0.78 8.05 3.63
C CYS A 80 -1.72 8.14 4.83
N LEU A 81 -2.57 9.17 4.91
CA LEU A 81 -3.51 9.32 6.01
C LEU A 81 -4.52 8.16 6.06
N ILE A 82 -5.05 7.73 4.92
CA ILE A 82 -6.02 6.62 4.85
C ILE A 82 -5.38 5.26 5.16
N LEU A 83 -4.12 5.04 4.78
CA LEU A 83 -3.44 3.75 4.97
C LEU A 83 -2.74 3.59 6.32
N LEU A 84 -2.38 4.70 6.96
CA LEU A 84 -1.66 4.71 8.25
C LEU A 84 -2.56 5.04 9.45
N ALA A 85 -3.78 5.55 9.23
CA ALA A 85 -4.81 5.69 10.27
C ALA A 85 -5.61 4.39 10.42
#